data_AF-A0A9E5GTZ4-F1
#
_entry.id   AF-A0A9E5GTZ4-F1
#
_cell.length_a   1.000
_cell.length_b   1.000
_cell.length_c   1.000
_cell.angle_alpha   90.00
_cell.angle_beta   90.00
_cell.angle_gamma   90.00
#
_symmetry.space_group_name_H-M   'P 1'
#
loop_
_entity.id
_entity.type
_entity.pdbx_description
1 polymer ?
#
loop_
_entity_poly.entity_id
_entity_poly.type
_entity_poly.pdbx_seq_one_letter_code
_entity_poly.pdbx_strand_id
1 'polypeptide(L)'
;MIKILILVAFTGLLIGCSAKDYTPSLTPMPESARDLCDEILTQSITTFLQSRGAPISSQYDFIRADLNGDNKREGLVMMKLPHSYWCGWAGCPMFIFTPRLGDFMMMSEIQNVRGPIFIAPKSDGNKQQWRNIIARASGGNTPDRTVVLSYSPHGYTSNTLNAPEFSGSVYTKPHDKVFR
;
A
#
# COMPACT_ATOMS: atom_id res chain seq x y z
N MET A 1 29.74 66.76 31.23
CA MET A 1 30.82 65.90 31.79
C MET A 1 30.32 64.47 31.58
N ILE A 2 30.86 63.55 30.79
CA ILE A 2 32.22 63.27 30.32
C ILE A 2 32.09 62.54 28.96
N LYS A 3 33.01 62.87 28.05
CA LYS A 3 33.22 62.23 26.75
C LYS A 3 33.88 60.86 26.97
N ILE A 4 33.44 59.80 26.31
CA ILE A 4 34.34 58.69 25.96
C ILE A 4 34.10 58.32 24.49
N LEU A 5 35.12 58.67 23.70
CA LEU A 5 35.32 58.42 22.29
C LEU A 5 36.05 57.07 22.20
N ILE A 6 35.47 56.06 21.55
CA ILE A 6 36.21 54.85 21.18
C ILE A 6 36.17 54.73 19.67
N LEU A 7 37.34 55.01 19.08
CA LEU A 7 37.67 54.88 17.67
C LEU A 7 38.18 53.45 17.46
N VAL A 8 37.47 52.61 16.72
CA VAL A 8 38.02 51.35 16.20
C VAL A 8 37.95 51.40 14.69
N ALA A 9 39.11 51.64 14.10
CA ALA A 9 39.34 51.46 12.68
C ALA A 9 39.51 49.95 12.42
N PHE A 10 38.60 49.36 11.66
CA PHE A 10 38.80 48.03 11.08
C PHE A 10 38.88 48.16 9.57
N THR A 11 40.10 47.98 9.09
CA THR A 11 40.54 47.82 7.71
C THR A 11 39.69 46.80 6.95
N GLY A 12 39.30 47.17 5.74
CA GLY A 12 38.42 46.37 4.88
C GLY A 12 39.11 45.23 4.16
N LEU A 13 38.29 44.39 3.51
CA LEU A 13 38.60 43.69 2.26
C LEU A 13 37.38 42.94 1.73
N LEU A 14 37.35 42.83 0.40
CA LEU A 14 36.63 41.86 -0.44
C LEU A 14 35.22 42.23 -0.91
N ILE A 15 35.23 42.71 -2.17
CA ILE A 15 34.18 42.54 -3.17
C ILE A 15 33.81 41.05 -3.23
N GLY A 16 32.65 40.68 -2.70
CA GLY A 16 32.03 39.39 -2.92
C GLY A 16 30.81 39.57 -3.82
N CYS A 17 30.82 38.96 -5.00
CA CYS A 17 29.64 38.83 -5.84
C CYS A 17 28.55 38.09 -5.06
N SER A 18 27.50 38.80 -4.63
CA SER A 18 26.30 38.16 -4.15
C SER A 18 25.56 37.59 -5.36
N ALA A 19 25.72 36.30 -5.59
CA ALA A 19 24.82 35.54 -6.42
C ALA A 19 23.42 35.64 -5.80
N LYS A 20 22.42 36.00 -6.61
CA LYS A 20 21.02 35.91 -6.20
C LYS A 20 20.71 34.45 -5.91
N ASP A 21 20.57 34.11 -4.63
CA ASP A 21 20.04 32.83 -4.22
C ASP A 21 18.60 32.73 -4.73
N TYR A 22 18.43 31.95 -5.79
CA TYR A 22 17.12 31.50 -6.23
C TYR A 22 16.69 30.43 -5.23
N THR A 23 16.02 30.82 -4.15
CA THR A 23 15.30 29.87 -3.30
C THR A 23 14.07 29.41 -4.08
N PRO A 24 14.03 28.17 -4.60
CA PRO A 24 12.78 27.64 -5.12
C PRO A 24 11.79 27.60 -3.96
N SER A 25 10.70 28.35 -4.10
CA SER A 25 9.59 28.32 -3.15
C SER A 25 9.01 26.90 -3.15
N LEU A 26 9.30 26.15 -2.09
CA LEU A 26 8.68 24.86 -1.81
C LEU A 26 7.24 25.12 -1.34
N THR A 27 6.31 25.33 -2.28
CA THR A 27 4.89 25.26 -1.93
C THR A 27 4.62 23.88 -1.33
N PRO A 28 3.99 23.77 -0.15
CA PRO A 28 3.69 22.46 0.44
C PRO A 28 2.85 21.65 -0.55
N MET A 29 3.27 20.40 -0.79
CA MET A 29 2.56 19.48 -1.66
C MET A 29 1.11 19.37 -1.20
N PRO A 30 0.11 19.47 -2.10
CA PRO A 30 -1.30 19.45 -1.73
C PRO A 30 -1.60 18.23 -0.88
N GLU A 31 -2.33 18.45 0.21
CA GLU A 31 -2.66 17.42 1.20
C GLU A 31 -3.42 16.24 0.59
N SER A 32 -4.16 16.46 -0.50
CA SER A 32 -4.85 15.44 -1.27
C SER A 32 -3.94 14.44 -1.99
N ALA A 33 -2.63 14.73 -2.10
CA ALA A 33 -1.63 13.88 -2.75
C ALA A 33 -0.80 13.03 -1.78
N ARG A 34 -1.07 13.10 -0.48
CA ARG A 34 -0.32 12.32 0.52
C ARG A 34 -0.95 10.95 0.73
N ASP A 35 -0.09 9.94 0.76
CA ASP A 35 -0.44 8.60 1.23
C ASP A 35 -0.80 8.63 2.72
N LEU A 36 -1.82 7.87 3.13
CA LEU A 36 -2.24 7.80 4.53
C LEU A 36 -1.24 6.98 5.36
N CYS A 37 -1.22 7.13 6.69
CA CYS A 37 -0.34 6.33 7.54
C CYS A 37 -0.95 4.95 7.90
N ASP A 38 -0.11 4.02 8.38
CA ASP A 38 -0.53 2.66 8.78
C ASP A 38 -1.53 2.63 9.94
N GLU A 39 -1.49 3.66 10.79
CA GLU A 39 -2.42 3.82 11.91
C GLU A 39 -3.86 3.96 11.43
N ILE A 40 -4.09 4.77 10.38
CA ILE A 40 -5.43 4.92 9.79
C ILE A 40 -5.90 3.60 9.18
N LEU A 41 -5.02 2.86 8.49
CA LEU A 41 -5.36 1.53 7.97
C LEU A 41 -5.75 0.56 9.09
N THR A 42 -4.98 0.53 10.18
CA THR A 42 -5.24 -0.35 11.33
C THR A 42 -6.56 -0.01 12.03
N GLN A 43 -6.87 1.28 12.17
CA GLN A 43 -8.15 1.75 12.71
C GLN A 43 -9.32 1.35 11.79
N SER A 44 -9.14 1.50 10.48
CA SER A 44 -10.10 1.07 9.47
C SER A 44 -10.36 -0.44 9.49
N ILE A 45 -9.32 -1.25 9.57
CA ILE A 45 -9.44 -2.72 9.71
C ILE A 45 -10.19 -3.05 10.99
N THR A 46 -9.83 -2.42 12.11
CA THR A 46 -10.50 -2.65 13.41
C THR A 46 -11.99 -2.34 13.33
N THR A 47 -12.35 -1.19 12.77
CA THR A 47 -13.74 -0.75 12.58
C THR A 47 -14.50 -1.71 11.67
N PHE A 48 -13.87 -2.13 10.57
CA PHE A 48 -14.42 -3.11 9.64
C PHE A 48 -14.70 -4.46 10.32
N LEU A 49 -13.72 -4.99 11.08
CA LEU A 49 -13.86 -6.26 11.79
C LEU A 49 -14.97 -6.21 12.85
N GLN A 50 -15.04 -5.13 13.62
CA GLN A 50 -16.13 -4.90 14.59
C GLN A 50 -17.49 -4.83 13.90
N SER A 51 -17.60 -4.13 12.78
CA SER A 51 -18.84 -4.00 12.01
C SER A 51 -19.35 -5.33 11.46
N ARG A 52 -18.46 -6.28 11.16
CA ARG A 52 -18.81 -7.63 10.72
C ARG A 52 -19.13 -8.59 11.87
N GLY A 53 -18.97 -8.17 13.12
CA GLY A 53 -19.06 -9.05 14.27
C GLY A 53 -17.97 -10.12 14.27
N ALA A 54 -16.79 -9.80 13.75
CA ALA A 54 -15.65 -10.70 13.77
C ALA A 54 -15.16 -10.98 15.20
N PRO A 55 -14.51 -12.12 15.46
CA PRO A 55 -13.92 -12.40 16.77
C PRO A 55 -12.94 -11.30 17.19
N ILE A 56 -13.00 -10.89 18.46
CA ILE A 56 -12.06 -9.89 19.03
C ILE A 56 -10.61 -10.39 18.95
N SER A 57 -10.42 -11.71 19.00
CA SER A 57 -9.12 -12.36 18.84
C SER A 57 -8.64 -12.47 17.39
N SER A 58 -9.29 -11.76 16.45
CA SER A 58 -8.89 -11.78 15.04
C SER A 58 -7.48 -11.23 14.86
N GLN A 59 -6.62 -11.99 14.20
CA GLN A 59 -5.26 -11.58 13.85
C GLN A 59 -5.10 -11.57 12.34
N TYR A 60 -4.30 -10.63 11.86
CA TYR A 60 -4.01 -10.44 10.45
C TYR A 60 -2.58 -9.95 10.27
N ASP A 61 -2.01 -10.24 9.10
CA ASP A 61 -0.85 -9.51 8.59
C ASP A 61 -1.35 -8.53 7.53
N PHE A 62 -0.70 -7.37 7.39
CA PHE A 62 -0.98 -6.49 6.27
C PHE A 62 0.31 -5.96 5.65
N ILE A 63 0.20 -5.59 4.37
CA ILE A 63 1.18 -4.76 3.71
C ILE A 63 0.48 -3.61 2.99
N ARG A 64 1.27 -2.68 2.46
CA ARG A 64 0.77 -1.62 1.61
C ARG A 64 1.49 -1.55 0.28
N ALA A 65 0.74 -1.40 -0.80
CA ALA A 65 1.27 -1.23 -2.14
C ALA A 65 0.35 -0.34 -2.97
N ASP A 66 0.94 0.49 -3.82
CA ASP A 66 0.17 1.26 -4.80
C ASP A 66 -0.25 0.31 -5.93
N LEU A 67 -1.54 -0.04 -5.91
CA LEU A 67 -2.16 -0.92 -6.90
C LEU A 67 -2.69 -0.10 -8.07
N ASN A 68 -3.19 1.11 -7.86
CA ASN A 68 -3.93 1.86 -8.89
C ASN A 68 -3.08 2.94 -9.62
N GLY A 69 -1.92 3.27 -9.09
CA GLY A 69 -0.95 4.23 -9.64
C GLY A 69 -1.16 5.69 -9.23
N ASP A 70 -1.96 5.97 -8.20
CA ASP A 70 -2.25 7.33 -7.69
C ASP A 70 -1.28 7.81 -6.60
N ASN A 71 -0.22 7.03 -6.33
CA ASN A 71 0.75 7.24 -5.24
C ASN A 71 0.17 7.14 -3.83
N LYS A 72 -1.04 6.60 -3.66
CA LYS A 72 -1.62 6.22 -2.37
C LYS A 72 -1.65 4.70 -2.32
N ARG A 73 -1.13 4.13 -1.25
CA ARG A 73 -0.97 2.67 -1.18
C ARG A 73 -2.22 2.03 -0.61
N GLU A 74 -2.76 1.06 -1.33
CA GLU A 74 -3.78 0.15 -0.81
C GLU A 74 -3.22 -0.76 0.27
N GLY A 75 -4.07 -1.10 1.25
CA GLY A 75 -3.79 -2.12 2.25
C GLY A 75 -4.23 -3.49 1.77
N LEU A 76 -3.32 -4.45 1.67
CA LEU A 76 -3.65 -5.87 1.49
C LEU A 76 -3.59 -6.53 2.86
N VAL A 77 -4.69 -7.11 3.32
CA VAL A 77 -4.87 -7.58 4.70
C VAL A 77 -5.21 -9.06 4.69
N MET A 78 -4.27 -9.91 5.11
CA MET A 78 -4.42 -11.35 5.17
C MET A 78 -4.87 -11.78 6.57
N MET A 79 -6.05 -12.39 6.69
CA MET A 79 -6.52 -12.92 7.97
C MET A 79 -5.79 -14.20 8.34
N LYS A 80 -5.58 -14.42 9.64
CA LYS A 80 -4.79 -15.56 10.15
C LYS A 80 -5.49 -16.32 11.27
N LEU A 81 -5.91 -15.63 12.32
CA LEU A 81 -6.49 -16.26 13.52
C LEU A 81 -7.81 -15.60 13.90
N PRO A 82 -8.73 -16.33 14.56
CA PRO A 82 -8.69 -17.78 14.76
C PRO A 82 -8.94 -18.53 13.43
N HIS A 83 -8.17 -19.59 13.19
CA HIS A 83 -8.26 -20.37 11.94
C HIS A 83 -9.67 -20.90 11.70
N SER A 84 -10.38 -21.35 12.74
CA SER A 84 -11.73 -21.89 12.63
C SER A 84 -12.78 -20.88 12.12
N TYR A 85 -12.50 -19.58 12.23
CA TYR A 85 -13.39 -18.53 11.74
C TYR A 85 -12.96 -18.03 10.36
N TRP A 86 -11.67 -17.74 10.19
CA TRP A 86 -11.18 -17.11 8.95
C TRP A 86 -10.75 -18.10 7.89
N CYS A 87 -10.16 -19.23 8.27
CA CYS A 87 -9.42 -20.05 7.33
C CYS A 87 -10.13 -21.39 7.09
N GLY A 88 -10.26 -21.75 5.81
CA GLY A 88 -10.64 -23.09 5.39
C GLY A 88 -9.43 -23.88 4.91
N TRP A 89 -9.70 -25.11 4.47
CA TRP A 89 -8.68 -25.96 3.83
C TRP A 89 -8.01 -25.27 2.63
N ALA A 90 -8.78 -24.46 1.89
CA ALA A 90 -8.32 -23.82 0.66
C ALA A 90 -7.60 -22.47 0.89
N GLY A 91 -7.46 -22.02 2.13
CA GLY A 91 -6.78 -20.77 2.48
C GLY A 91 -7.61 -19.86 3.37
N CYS A 92 -7.11 -18.64 3.57
CA CYS A 92 -7.75 -17.60 4.37
C CYS A 92 -8.21 -16.45 3.44
N PRO A 93 -9.15 -15.60 3.88
CA PRO A 93 -9.53 -14.44 3.11
C PRO A 93 -8.44 -13.36 3.18
N MET A 94 -8.28 -12.65 2.08
CA MET A 94 -7.54 -11.41 2.00
C MET A 94 -8.50 -10.27 1.66
N PHE A 95 -8.41 -9.17 2.40
CA PHE A 95 -9.15 -7.94 2.13
C PHE A 95 -8.24 -6.91 1.49
N ILE A 96 -8.78 -6.13 0.55
CA ILE A 96 -8.10 -4.97 -0.02
C ILE A 96 -8.82 -3.71 0.43
N PHE A 97 -8.08 -2.83 1.07
CA PHE A 97 -8.52 -1.53 1.55
C PHE A 97 -7.96 -0.42 0.67
N THR A 98 -8.81 0.48 0.19
CA THR A 98 -8.40 1.61 -0.66
C THR A 98 -8.52 2.95 0.07
N PRO A 99 -7.50 3.84 -0.01
CA PRO A 99 -7.58 5.18 0.55
C PRO A 99 -8.73 5.99 -0.06
N ARG A 100 -9.66 6.49 0.76
CA ARG A 100 -10.77 7.33 0.32
C ARG A 100 -11.17 8.33 1.41
N LEU A 101 -11.23 9.61 1.03
CA LEU A 101 -11.69 10.72 1.89
C LEU A 101 -10.99 10.79 3.27
N GLY A 102 -9.70 10.47 3.33
CA GLY A 102 -8.90 10.52 4.56
C GLY A 102 -8.95 9.25 5.42
N ASP A 103 -9.65 8.20 4.97
CA ASP A 103 -9.71 6.91 5.63
C ASP A 103 -9.44 5.77 4.62
N PHE A 104 -9.54 4.52 5.06
CA PHE A 104 -9.50 3.34 4.20
C PHE A 104 -10.88 2.68 4.09
N MET A 105 -11.32 2.39 2.87
CA MET A 105 -12.56 1.65 2.63
C MET A 105 -12.24 0.25 2.13
N MET A 106 -12.90 -0.77 2.68
CA MET A 106 -12.80 -2.13 2.15
C MET A 106 -13.38 -2.16 0.73
N MET A 107 -12.54 -2.48 -0.24
CA MET A 107 -12.84 -2.49 -1.67
C MET A 107 -13.01 -3.90 -2.22
N SER A 108 -12.26 -4.87 -1.71
CA SER A 108 -12.35 -6.26 -2.19
C SER A 108 -12.16 -7.24 -1.06
N GLU A 109 -12.89 -8.35 -1.16
CA GLU A 109 -12.71 -9.54 -0.33
C GLU A 109 -12.41 -10.71 -1.26
N ILE A 110 -11.29 -11.37 -1.02
CA ILE A 110 -10.78 -12.45 -1.85
C ILE A 110 -10.72 -13.70 -0.97
N GLN A 111 -11.44 -14.74 -1.34
CA GLN A 111 -11.49 -16.01 -0.62
C GLN A 111 -10.40 -16.97 -1.07
N ASN A 112 -10.08 -17.93 -0.20
CA ASN A 112 -9.17 -19.05 -0.46
C ASN A 112 -7.75 -18.61 -0.84
N VAL A 113 -7.26 -17.53 -0.25
CA VAL A 113 -5.94 -17.01 -0.56
C VAL A 113 -4.87 -17.79 0.20
N ARG A 114 -3.85 -18.22 -0.53
CA ARG A 114 -2.66 -18.88 0.03
C ARG A 114 -1.41 -18.14 -0.42
N GLY A 115 -0.46 -18.04 0.51
CA GLY A 115 0.90 -17.63 0.19
C GLY A 115 1.55 -18.61 -0.81
N PRO A 116 2.49 -18.13 -1.64
CA PRO A 116 2.95 -16.75 -1.74
C PRO A 116 1.99 -15.84 -2.53
N ILE A 117 1.98 -14.55 -2.19
CA ILE A 117 1.26 -13.49 -2.93
C ILE A 117 2.29 -12.54 -3.54
N PHE A 118 2.05 -12.12 -4.78
CA PHE A 118 2.86 -11.14 -5.49
C PHE A 118 2.00 -10.05 -6.12
N ILE A 119 2.58 -8.88 -6.35
CA ILE A 119 1.93 -7.82 -7.12
C ILE A 119 2.66 -7.70 -8.45
N ALA A 120 1.94 -7.95 -9.55
CA ALA A 120 2.51 -7.86 -10.89
C ALA A 120 3.07 -6.45 -11.15
N PRO A 121 4.15 -6.29 -11.93
CA PRO A 121 4.63 -4.98 -12.35
C PRO A 121 3.51 -4.18 -13.04
N LYS A 122 3.60 -2.85 -12.98
CA LYS A 122 2.71 -1.98 -13.76
C LYS A 122 2.95 -2.26 -15.25
N SER A 123 1.90 -2.59 -16.01
CA SER A 123 2.01 -2.76 -17.45
C SER A 123 2.20 -1.37 -18.10
N ASP A 124 3.26 -1.20 -18.87
CA ASP A 124 3.67 0.01 -19.56
C ASP A 124 2.77 0.28 -20.78
N GLY A 125 1.50 0.59 -20.55
CA GLY A 125 0.61 0.89 -21.69
C GLY A 125 -0.78 1.42 -21.33
N ASN A 126 -1.28 1.11 -20.13
CA ASN A 126 -2.63 1.53 -19.73
C ASN A 126 -2.56 2.50 -18.56
N LYS A 127 -2.95 3.75 -18.82
CA LYS A 127 -2.90 4.86 -17.86
C LYS A 127 -3.87 4.72 -16.66
N GLN A 128 -4.65 3.62 -16.59
CA GLN A 128 -5.67 3.36 -15.56
C GLN A 128 -5.91 1.85 -15.33
N GLN A 129 -4.87 1.04 -15.14
CA GLN A 129 -5.07 -0.36 -14.76
C GLN A 129 -4.41 -0.66 -13.43
N TRP A 130 -5.28 -0.92 -12.45
CA TRP A 130 -4.95 -1.57 -11.19
C TRP A 130 -4.02 -2.77 -11.45
N ARG A 131 -2.94 -2.86 -10.69
CA ARG A 131 -1.94 -3.93 -10.80
C ARG A 131 -2.60 -5.26 -10.44
N ASN A 132 -2.32 -6.28 -11.24
CA ASN A 132 -2.79 -7.63 -10.93
C ASN A 132 -2.10 -8.15 -9.67
N ILE A 133 -2.83 -8.95 -8.90
CA ILE A 133 -2.28 -9.71 -7.79
C ILE A 133 -2.14 -11.15 -8.25
N ILE A 134 -0.97 -11.74 -8.01
CA ILE A 134 -0.67 -13.13 -8.34
C ILE A 134 -0.67 -13.90 -7.03
N ALA A 135 -1.45 -14.97 -6.94
CA ALA A 135 -1.59 -15.76 -5.73
C ALA A 135 -1.53 -17.26 -6.02
N ARG A 136 -1.22 -18.05 -4.99
CA ARG A 136 -1.40 -19.50 -5.06
C ARG A 136 -2.87 -19.84 -4.82
N ALA A 137 -3.42 -20.71 -5.66
CA ALA A 137 -4.74 -21.32 -5.47
C ALA A 137 -4.55 -22.82 -5.24
N SER A 138 -5.15 -23.36 -4.17
CA SER A 138 -5.24 -24.81 -3.95
C SER A 138 -6.22 -25.21 -2.86
N GLY A 139 -6.55 -26.51 -2.80
CA GLY A 139 -7.56 -27.06 -1.88
C GLY A 139 -8.85 -27.43 -2.62
N GLY A 140 -9.83 -28.03 -1.91
CA GLY A 140 -11.12 -28.37 -2.52
C GLY A 140 -11.01 -29.25 -3.78
N ASN A 141 -10.15 -30.27 -3.75
CA ASN A 141 -9.82 -31.15 -4.89
C ASN A 141 -9.15 -30.46 -6.09
N THR A 142 -8.73 -29.21 -5.93
CA THR A 142 -8.05 -28.44 -6.97
C THR A 142 -6.53 -28.55 -6.79
N PRO A 143 -5.79 -28.96 -7.84
CA PRO A 143 -4.33 -28.97 -7.81
C PRO A 143 -3.74 -27.59 -7.51
N ASP A 144 -2.56 -27.57 -6.91
CA ASP A 144 -1.81 -26.33 -6.71
C ASP A 144 -1.51 -25.65 -8.05
N ARG A 145 -1.95 -24.40 -8.20
CA ARG A 145 -1.63 -23.56 -9.36
C ARG A 145 -1.45 -22.10 -8.96
N THR A 146 -0.86 -21.33 -9.87
CA THR A 146 -0.71 -19.88 -9.70
C THR A 146 -1.81 -19.19 -10.49
N VAL A 147 -2.51 -18.24 -9.87
CA VAL A 147 -3.65 -17.56 -10.47
C VAL A 147 -3.46 -16.06 -10.50
N VAL A 148 -4.16 -15.41 -11.43
CA VAL A 148 -4.23 -13.95 -11.54
C VAL A 148 -5.54 -13.42 -10.96
N LEU A 149 -5.43 -12.50 -10.03
CA LEU A 149 -6.52 -11.73 -9.48
C LEU A 149 -6.48 -10.35 -10.14
N SER A 150 -7.39 -10.16 -11.09
CA SER A 150 -7.50 -8.94 -11.87
C SER A 150 -8.56 -8.04 -11.26
N TYR A 151 -8.36 -6.73 -11.38
CA TYR A 151 -9.36 -5.75 -10.97
C TYR A 151 -10.48 -5.60 -11.99
N SER A 152 -11.68 -5.36 -11.49
CA SER A 152 -12.85 -4.87 -12.22
C SER A 152 -13.47 -3.70 -11.45
N PRO A 153 -14.41 -2.92 -12.02
CA PRO A 153 -15.13 -1.88 -11.27
C PRO A 153 -15.85 -2.36 -10.00
N HIS A 154 -16.04 -3.68 -9.84
CA HIS A 154 -16.64 -4.30 -8.65
C HIS A 154 -15.60 -4.81 -7.64
N GLY A 155 -14.29 -4.57 -7.89
CA GLY A 155 -13.18 -5.08 -7.10
C GLY A 155 -12.38 -6.17 -7.82
N TYR A 156 -11.42 -6.74 -7.10
CA TYR A 156 -10.60 -7.86 -7.56
C TYR A 156 -11.38 -9.17 -7.65
N THR A 157 -10.87 -10.12 -8.44
CA THR A 157 -11.34 -11.52 -8.45
C THR A 157 -11.55 -12.03 -7.03
N SER A 158 -12.78 -12.40 -6.69
CA SER A 158 -13.21 -12.65 -5.31
C SER A 158 -12.85 -14.04 -4.76
N ASN A 159 -12.33 -14.95 -5.58
CA ASN A 159 -11.99 -16.30 -5.15
C ASN A 159 -10.85 -16.86 -6.01
N THR A 160 -9.76 -17.28 -5.36
CA THR A 160 -8.59 -17.84 -6.05
C THR A 160 -8.90 -19.15 -6.79
N LEU A 161 -9.83 -19.97 -6.30
CA LEU A 161 -10.14 -21.27 -6.91
C LEU A 161 -10.84 -21.13 -8.26
N ASN A 162 -11.51 -20.00 -8.50
CA ASN A 162 -12.20 -19.69 -9.76
C ASN A 162 -11.40 -18.70 -10.63
N ALA A 163 -10.23 -18.29 -10.16
CA ALA A 163 -9.39 -17.33 -10.86
C ALA A 163 -8.69 -17.99 -12.06
N PRO A 164 -8.47 -17.25 -13.16
CA PRO A 164 -7.69 -17.71 -14.30
C PRO A 164 -6.26 -18.06 -13.88
N GLU A 165 -5.69 -19.06 -14.53
CA GLU A 165 -4.29 -19.43 -14.33
C GLU A 165 -3.36 -18.32 -14.84
N PHE A 166 -2.31 -18.05 -14.07
CA PHE A 166 -1.28 -17.10 -14.44
C PHE A 166 -0.24 -17.80 -15.33
N SER A 167 -0.17 -17.41 -16.60
CA SER A 167 0.74 -18.00 -17.60
C SER A 167 2.07 -17.24 -17.78
N GLY A 168 2.29 -16.16 -17.03
CA GLY A 168 3.52 -15.36 -17.10
C GLY A 168 4.64 -15.88 -16.20
N SER A 169 5.82 -15.26 -16.30
CA SER A 169 6.87 -15.44 -15.30
C SER A 169 6.52 -14.64 -14.05
N VAL A 170 6.51 -15.31 -12.89
CA VAL A 170 6.44 -14.60 -11.61
C VAL A 170 7.78 -13.89 -11.43
N TYR A 171 7.81 -12.58 -11.64
CA TYR A 171 9.01 -11.79 -11.35
C TYR A 171 9.28 -11.86 -9.84
N THR A 172 10.38 -12.49 -9.47
CA THR A 172 10.79 -12.74 -8.08
C THR A 172 11.77 -11.68 -7.58
N LYS A 173 11.54 -10.40 -7.86
CA LYS A 173 12.30 -9.38 -7.10
C LYS A 173 11.88 -9.50 -5.63
N PRO A 174 12.80 -9.43 -4.66
CA PRO A 174 12.48 -9.58 -3.23
C PRO A 174 11.35 -8.65 -2.74
N HIS A 175 11.15 -7.51 -3.40
CA HIS A 175 10.11 -6.52 -3.10
C HIS A 175 8.73 -6.85 -3.67
N ASP A 176 8.62 -7.81 -4.59
CA ASP A 176 7.35 -8.16 -5.23
C ASP A 176 6.61 -9.27 -4.47
N LYS A 177 7.27 -9.95 -3.51
CA LYS A 177 6.64 -10.95 -2.62
C LYS A 177 6.05 -10.28 -1.40
N VAL A 178 4.75 -10.46 -1.22
CA VAL A 178 3.92 -9.70 -0.29
C VAL A 178 3.59 -10.48 0.97
N PHE A 179 3.17 -11.74 0.83
CA PHE A 179 2.97 -12.66 1.94
C PHE A 179 3.68 -13.98 1.65
N ARG A 180 4.19 -14.65 2.70
CA ARG A 180 4.83 -15.96 2.60
C ARG A 180 3.86 -17.07 2.92
#